data_AF-A0A5E7CQT1-F1
#
_entry.id   AF-A0A5E7CQT1-F1
#
_cell.length_a   1.000
_cell.length_b   1.000
_cell.length_c   1.000
_cell.angle_alpha   90.00
_cell.angle_beta   90.00
_cell.angle_gamma   90.00
#
_symmetry.space_group_name_H-M   'P 1'
#
loop_
_entity.id
_entity.type
_entity.pdbx_description
1 polymer ?
#
loop_
_entity_poly.entity_id
_entity_poly.type
_entity_poly.pdbx_seq_one_letter_code
_entity_poly.pdbx_strand_id
1 'polypeptide(L)'
;MPQQWPATDIARMILDGFDDYREHFRRITDGARERFEQARWQETQTASAARINLYEEKVGETIARLREYFDVETLMNVSCWPLVKSAYISVIDLRFDDELSETWYNSIFCGLFSHDLISDGCMFIHTTRPSLRRARAAQTRTYKPQGQLSGMLASIFADYRFSEDYADLPGDLRRLEAQLRENLPDWVCKDPELSVELFSSVLYRNKGAYLVGRIYTRDEQWPLVIPLLHREGRGIQIDALITDEADVSIIFSFTRSYFMVDVPVPAEFIGFLRRILPGKHIAELYTSIGFYKHGKSEFYRALINHLANTDDQFIMAPGVRGMVMSVFTLPGFNTVFKIIKDRFSPSKNVDRATVIEKYRLVKSVDRVGRMADTQEFADFRFPLSKFEPACLEELLEVAPSTVSVEGDTVLIRHCWTERRMTPLNLYLENANDAQVHEALEDYGLAIKQLAAANIFPGDMLLKNFGVTRHGRVVFYDYDEICFLTEANFRHIPQPRTPEDEMASEPWYSIGPLDVFPEEFPPFLFADSGQRKLFDQLHGELYNADYWKSLQEAIREGKVIDVFPYRRKGLDNE
;
A
#
# COMPACT_ATOMS: atom_id res chain seq x y z
N MET A 1 26.25 44.77 14.87
CA MET A 1 24.88 44.48 14.41
C MET A 1 24.51 43.13 14.99
N PRO A 2 23.35 42.95 15.65
CA PRO A 2 22.97 41.62 16.11
C PRO A 2 22.86 40.73 14.88
N GLN A 3 23.65 39.66 14.86
CA GLN A 3 23.70 38.70 13.76
C GLN A 3 22.29 38.11 13.63
N GLN A 4 21.59 38.46 12.56
CA GLN A 4 20.21 38.04 12.34
C GLN A 4 20.22 36.51 12.20
N TRP A 5 19.44 35.82 13.03
CA TRP A 5 19.37 34.37 13.02
C TRP A 5 19.06 33.84 11.62
N PRO A 6 19.74 32.80 11.10
CA PRO A 6 19.69 32.39 9.69
C PRO A 6 18.41 31.61 9.33
N ALA A 7 17.24 32.02 9.84
CA ALA A 7 15.97 31.32 9.63
C ALA A 7 15.61 31.16 8.15
N THR A 8 15.83 32.21 7.35
CA THR A 8 15.54 32.20 5.91
C THR A 8 16.48 31.28 5.15
N ASP A 9 17.76 31.22 5.54
CA ASP A 9 18.75 30.38 4.87
C ASP A 9 18.52 28.90 5.19
N ILE A 10 18.19 28.57 6.45
CA ILE A 10 17.76 27.22 6.84
C ILE A 10 16.50 26.82 6.05
N ALA A 11 15.48 27.68 6.00
CA ALA A 11 14.26 27.41 5.27
C ALA A 11 14.49 27.18 3.77
N ARG A 12 15.37 27.97 3.13
CA ARG A 12 15.76 27.78 1.73
C ARG A 12 16.50 26.45 1.52
N MET A 13 17.46 26.11 2.39
CA MET A 13 18.20 24.85 2.25
C MET A 13 17.29 23.62 2.43
N ILE A 14 16.30 23.69 3.32
CA ILE A 14 15.26 22.65 3.44
C ILE A 14 14.46 22.54 2.14
N LEU A 15 14.09 23.66 1.54
CA LEU A 15 13.32 23.71 0.29
C LEU A 15 14.14 23.20 -0.90
N ASP A 16 15.42 23.55 -0.99
CA ASP A 16 16.33 23.05 -2.04
C ASP A 16 16.46 21.52 -1.98
N GLY A 17 16.53 20.95 -0.77
CA GLY A 17 16.48 19.50 -0.56
C GLY A 17 15.17 18.88 -1.02
N PHE A 18 14.04 19.57 -0.81
CA PHE A 18 12.73 19.13 -1.32
C PHE A 18 12.70 19.16 -2.85
N ASP A 19 13.23 20.20 -3.48
CA ASP A 19 13.26 20.33 -4.93
C ASP A 19 14.13 19.25 -5.59
N ASP A 20 15.30 18.95 -5.01
CA ASP A 20 16.17 17.83 -5.44
C ASP A 20 15.42 16.49 -5.35
N TYR A 21 14.77 16.22 -4.22
CA TYR A 21 13.90 15.04 -4.05
C TYR A 21 12.79 14.98 -5.12
N ARG A 22 12.07 16.09 -5.33
CA ARG A 22 10.94 16.14 -6.28
C ARG A 22 11.38 15.96 -7.72
N GLU A 23 12.54 16.50 -8.10
CA GLU A 23 13.12 16.28 -9.42
C GLU A 23 13.45 14.80 -9.64
N HIS A 24 14.15 14.16 -8.71
CA HIS A 24 14.50 12.75 -8.81
C HIS A 24 13.26 11.85 -8.82
N PHE A 25 12.27 12.16 -7.97
CA PHE A 25 11.00 11.43 -7.93
C PHE A 25 10.26 11.52 -9.26
N ARG A 26 10.22 12.70 -9.90
CA ARG A 26 9.64 12.89 -11.24
C ARG A 26 10.41 12.13 -12.30
N ARG A 27 11.75 12.22 -12.33
CA ARG A 27 12.59 11.52 -13.30
C ARG A 27 12.36 10.00 -13.30
N ILE A 28 12.24 9.38 -12.11
CA ILE A 28 11.89 7.96 -12.01
C ILE A 28 10.48 7.71 -12.55
N THR A 29 9.52 8.58 -12.21
CA THR A 29 8.12 8.47 -12.62
C THR A 29 7.93 8.61 -14.13
N ASP A 30 8.62 9.57 -14.77
CA ASP A 30 8.50 9.87 -16.20
C ASP A 30 9.00 8.70 -17.07
N GLY A 31 10.00 7.96 -16.59
CA GLY A 31 10.48 6.75 -17.26
C GLY A 31 9.51 5.56 -17.20
N ALA A 32 8.40 5.65 -16.45
CA ALA A 32 7.45 4.53 -16.31
C ALA A 32 6.78 4.19 -17.65
N ARG A 33 6.50 5.20 -18.47
CA ARG A 33 5.94 5.01 -19.82
C ARG A 33 6.87 4.19 -20.70
N GLU A 34 8.15 4.56 -20.77
CA GLU A 34 9.13 3.86 -21.60
C GLU A 34 9.30 2.40 -21.16
N ARG A 35 9.38 2.16 -19.84
CA ARG A 35 9.49 0.79 -19.31
C ARG A 35 8.25 -0.06 -19.64
N PHE A 36 7.06 0.53 -19.60
CA PHE A 36 5.83 -0.14 -20.01
C PHE A 36 5.79 -0.42 -21.52
N GLU A 37 6.15 0.58 -22.33
CA GLU A 37 6.23 0.44 -23.79
C GLU A 37 7.23 -0.65 -24.19
N GLN A 38 8.36 -0.77 -23.51
CA GLN A 38 9.40 -1.75 -23.85
C GLN A 38 9.30 -3.08 -23.08
N ALA A 39 8.19 -3.32 -22.37
CA ALA A 39 7.98 -4.51 -21.55
C ALA A 39 9.10 -4.81 -20.52
N ARG A 40 9.74 -3.77 -19.98
CA ARG A 40 10.85 -3.88 -19.01
C ARG A 40 10.32 -4.02 -17.59
N TRP A 41 9.78 -5.19 -17.27
CA TRP A 41 9.07 -5.45 -16.00
C TRP A 41 9.98 -5.45 -14.78
N GLN A 42 11.17 -6.03 -14.90
CA GLN A 42 12.17 -6.04 -13.83
C GLN A 42 12.64 -4.63 -13.49
N GLU A 43 12.97 -3.82 -14.52
CA GLU A 43 13.33 -2.41 -14.33
C GLU A 43 12.18 -1.62 -13.68
N THR A 44 10.93 -1.96 -13.97
CA THR A 44 9.76 -1.33 -13.35
C THR A 44 9.68 -1.62 -11.85
N GLN A 45 9.94 -2.87 -11.44
CA GLN A 45 9.99 -3.24 -10.02
C GLN A 45 11.14 -2.52 -9.30
N THR A 46 12.35 -2.51 -9.90
CA THR A 46 13.50 -1.78 -9.35
C THR A 46 13.22 -0.29 -9.20
N ALA A 47 12.62 0.34 -10.24
CA ALA A 47 12.25 1.74 -10.19
C ALA A 47 11.20 2.04 -9.11
N SER A 48 10.26 1.12 -8.87
CA SER A 48 9.25 1.24 -7.82
C SER A 48 9.89 1.26 -6.43
N ALA A 49 10.77 0.31 -6.15
CA ALA A 49 11.51 0.24 -4.90
C ALA A 49 12.40 1.48 -4.70
N ALA A 50 13.16 1.88 -5.74
CA ALA A 50 14.00 3.07 -5.69
C ALA A 50 13.19 4.35 -5.37
N ARG A 51 12.02 4.53 -6.00
CA ARG A 51 11.13 5.68 -5.75
C ARG A 51 10.62 5.72 -4.30
N ILE A 52 10.38 4.57 -3.67
CA ILE A 52 9.95 4.48 -2.27
C ILE A 52 11.07 4.87 -1.31
N ASN A 53 12.29 4.39 -1.57
CA ASN A 53 13.47 4.62 -0.73
C ASN A 53 14.02 6.05 -0.85
N LEU A 54 13.86 6.66 -2.03
CA LEU A 54 14.41 7.98 -2.37
C LEU A 54 14.09 9.07 -1.34
N TYR A 55 12.89 9.04 -0.74
CA TYR A 55 12.50 10.06 0.24
C TYR A 55 13.42 10.06 1.47
N GLU A 56 13.68 8.87 2.04
CA GLU A 56 14.48 8.75 3.26
C GLU A 56 15.96 9.05 2.99
N GLU A 57 16.47 8.62 1.83
CA GLU A 57 17.80 8.98 1.34
C GLU A 57 17.96 10.50 1.26
N LYS A 58 17.05 11.19 0.56
CA LYS A 58 17.12 12.64 0.36
C LYS A 58 16.91 13.45 1.64
N VAL A 59 16.08 12.95 2.57
CA VAL A 59 15.96 13.52 3.92
C VAL A 59 17.31 13.43 4.65
N GLY A 60 17.96 12.27 4.62
CA GLY A 60 19.28 12.07 5.22
C GLY A 60 20.34 12.99 4.64
N GLU A 61 20.40 13.11 3.30
CA GLU A 61 21.29 14.05 2.62
C GLU A 61 21.05 15.50 3.05
N THR A 62 19.79 15.93 3.12
CA THR A 62 19.44 17.32 3.48
C THR A 62 19.81 17.62 4.93
N ILE A 63 19.56 16.68 5.85
CA ILE A 63 19.99 16.81 7.26
C ILE A 63 21.51 16.89 7.36
N ALA A 64 22.24 16.07 6.60
CA ALA A 64 23.71 16.11 6.58
C ALA A 64 24.22 17.47 6.08
N ARG A 65 23.65 18.00 4.99
CA ARG A 65 24.00 19.33 4.44
C ARG A 65 23.71 20.45 5.45
N LEU A 66 22.56 20.41 6.13
CA LEU A 66 22.22 21.37 7.18
C LEU A 66 23.24 21.36 8.32
N ARG A 67 23.66 20.17 8.78
CA ARG A 67 24.66 20.00 9.85
C ARG A 67 26.07 20.43 9.44
N GLU A 68 26.39 20.35 8.15
CA GLU A 68 27.68 20.80 7.61
C GLU A 68 27.73 22.33 7.46
N TYR A 69 26.63 22.95 7.04
CA TYR A 69 26.59 24.38 6.73
C TYR A 69 26.34 25.28 7.95
N PHE A 70 25.51 24.84 8.90
CA PHE A 70 25.16 25.62 10.09
C PHE A 70 25.87 25.08 11.33
N ASP A 71 26.28 25.96 12.24
CA ASP A 71 26.83 25.53 13.52
C ASP A 71 25.76 24.79 14.35
N VAL A 72 26.20 23.80 15.12
CA VAL A 72 25.31 22.89 15.86
C VAL A 72 24.48 23.64 16.89
N GLU A 73 25.06 24.62 17.59
CA GLU A 73 24.34 25.40 18.61
C GLU A 73 23.20 26.21 17.98
N THR A 74 23.43 26.79 16.80
CA THR A 74 22.42 27.50 16.04
C THR A 74 21.36 26.54 15.52
N LEU A 75 21.75 25.52 14.75
CA LEU A 75 20.79 24.61 14.12
C LEU A 75 19.90 23.90 15.14
N MET A 76 20.47 23.50 16.28
CA MET A 76 19.78 22.73 17.31
C MET A 76 19.01 23.60 18.33
N ASN A 77 18.97 24.94 18.16
CA ASN A 77 18.18 25.80 19.03
C ASN A 77 16.69 25.80 18.64
N VAL A 78 15.94 24.85 19.21
CA VAL A 78 14.50 24.64 18.97
C VAL A 78 13.65 25.89 19.18
N SER A 79 14.02 26.76 20.13
CA SER A 79 13.25 27.98 20.40
C SER A 79 13.17 28.94 19.21
N CYS A 80 14.09 28.82 18.25
CA CYS A 80 14.16 29.65 17.05
C CYS A 80 13.50 29.00 15.82
N TRP A 81 13.09 27.72 15.88
CA TRP A 81 12.44 27.02 14.77
C TRP A 81 11.06 27.54 14.36
N PRO A 82 10.25 28.19 15.22
CA PRO A 82 9.06 28.91 14.76
C PRO A 82 9.37 30.00 13.71
N LEU A 83 10.55 30.62 13.79
CA LEU A 83 11.01 31.59 12.78
C LEU A 83 11.36 30.90 11.46
N VAL A 84 12.02 29.73 11.52
CA VAL A 84 12.32 28.91 10.33
C VAL A 84 11.02 28.47 9.66
N LYS A 85 10.05 27.96 10.42
CA LYS A 85 8.72 27.58 9.92
C LYS A 85 8.03 28.75 9.22
N SER A 86 8.05 29.94 9.83
CA SER A 86 7.43 31.15 9.26
C SER A 86 8.10 31.60 7.96
N ALA A 87 9.44 31.53 7.91
CA ALA A 87 10.18 31.78 6.67
C ALA A 87 9.86 30.72 5.60
N TYR A 88 9.75 29.44 6.00
CA TYR A 88 9.42 28.33 5.12
C TYR A 88 8.03 28.49 4.49
N ILE A 89 7.01 28.83 5.29
CA ILE A 89 5.65 29.16 4.83
C ILE A 89 5.67 30.20 3.71
N SER A 90 6.52 31.22 3.85
CA SER A 90 6.60 32.33 2.90
C SER A 90 7.22 31.90 1.56
N VAL A 91 8.20 30.98 1.58
CA VAL A 91 8.88 30.54 0.35
C VAL A 91 8.11 29.47 -0.41
N ILE A 92 7.21 28.71 0.25
CA ILE A 92 6.40 27.67 -0.41
C ILE A 92 5.05 28.16 -0.93
N ASP A 93 4.65 29.41 -0.66
CA ASP A 93 3.28 29.91 -0.93
C ASP A 93 2.85 29.83 -2.40
N LEU A 94 3.80 29.93 -3.33
CA LEU A 94 3.52 29.89 -4.78
C LEU A 94 3.57 28.48 -5.37
N ARG A 95 3.90 27.46 -4.56
CA ARG A 95 4.07 26.08 -5.05
C ARG A 95 2.74 25.39 -5.28
N PHE A 96 2.78 24.36 -6.12
CA PHE A 96 1.62 23.50 -6.40
C PHE A 96 1.62 22.19 -5.61
N ASP A 97 2.77 21.83 -5.04
CA ASP A 97 3.01 20.69 -4.16
C ASP A 97 3.36 21.14 -2.73
N ASP A 98 2.81 22.28 -2.33
CA ASP A 98 3.04 22.96 -1.07
C ASP A 98 2.68 22.10 0.15
N GLU A 99 1.62 21.28 0.04
CA GLU A 99 1.23 20.31 1.06
C GLU A 99 2.29 19.21 1.28
N LEU A 100 2.97 18.78 0.22
CA LEU A 100 4.05 17.79 0.30
C LEU A 100 5.29 18.42 0.93
N SER A 101 5.53 19.70 0.65
CA SER A 101 6.63 20.48 1.19
C SER A 101 6.53 20.66 2.71
N GLU A 102 5.32 20.82 3.25
CA GLU A 102 5.07 20.83 4.71
C GLU A 102 5.48 19.50 5.36
N THR A 103 5.15 18.37 4.73
CA THR A 103 5.56 17.03 5.20
C THR A 103 7.07 16.84 5.12
N TRP A 104 7.71 17.36 4.06
CA TRP A 104 9.16 17.35 3.92
C TRP A 104 9.83 18.07 5.07
N TYR A 105 9.41 19.31 5.35
CA TYR A 105 9.90 20.08 6.49
C TYR A 105 9.75 19.31 7.80
N ASN A 106 8.59 18.70 8.06
CA ASN A 106 8.36 17.90 9.26
C ASN A 106 9.36 16.74 9.37
N SER A 107 9.71 16.11 8.25
CA SER A 107 10.66 15.00 8.22
C SER A 107 12.07 15.47 8.55
N ILE A 108 12.50 16.63 8.04
CA ILE A 108 13.78 17.24 8.38
C ILE A 108 13.82 17.63 9.87
N PHE A 109 12.77 18.29 10.36
CA PHE A 109 12.67 18.67 11.78
C PHE A 109 12.77 17.45 12.70
N CYS A 110 11.98 16.40 12.44
CA CYS A 110 12.02 15.17 13.23
C CYS A 110 13.39 14.48 13.18
N GLY A 111 14.07 14.50 12.02
CA GLY A 111 15.40 13.93 11.87
C GLY A 111 16.51 14.72 12.60
N LEU A 112 16.29 16.00 12.87
CA LEU A 112 17.20 16.83 13.67
C LEU A 112 16.96 16.67 15.18
N PHE A 113 15.69 16.63 15.63
CA PHE A 113 15.31 16.71 17.04
C PHE A 113 14.77 15.41 17.65
N SER A 114 14.98 14.27 17.00
CA SER A 114 14.63 12.93 17.52
C SER A 114 13.18 12.80 18.02
N HIS A 115 12.19 13.32 17.26
CA HIS A 115 10.73 13.20 17.53
C HIS A 115 10.22 13.60 18.95
N ASP A 116 11.07 14.20 19.79
CA ASP A 116 10.73 14.49 21.20
C ASP A 116 10.08 15.86 21.42
N LEU A 117 10.24 16.78 20.45
CA LEU A 117 9.84 18.18 20.58
C LEU A 117 8.75 18.56 19.58
N ILE A 118 7.71 17.71 19.50
CA ILE A 118 6.56 17.93 18.62
C ILE A 118 5.70 19.07 19.19
N SER A 119 5.67 20.19 18.48
CA SER A 119 4.75 21.30 18.75
C SER A 119 4.26 21.92 17.45
N ASP A 120 3.02 22.39 17.42
CA ASP A 120 2.48 23.07 16.23
C ASP A 120 3.24 24.38 15.94
N GLY A 121 3.90 24.98 16.94
CA GLY A 121 4.78 26.13 16.73
C GLY A 121 6.00 25.81 15.85
N CYS A 122 6.55 24.59 15.94
CA CYS A 122 7.76 24.20 15.23
C CYS A 122 7.49 23.33 14.00
N MET A 123 6.37 22.59 13.96
CA MET A 123 6.01 21.62 12.92
C MET A 123 4.65 21.92 12.27
N PHE A 124 4.42 21.40 11.07
CA PHE A 124 3.13 21.43 10.37
C PHE A 124 2.23 20.28 10.80
N ILE A 125 1.73 20.31 12.04
CA ILE A 125 0.75 19.33 12.53
C ILE A 125 -0.54 19.51 11.74
N HIS A 126 -1.03 20.75 11.67
CA HIS A 126 -2.08 21.15 10.74
C HIS A 126 -1.48 21.78 9.49
N THR A 127 -2.16 21.58 8.35
CA THR A 127 -1.74 22.24 7.10
C THR A 127 -2.01 23.74 7.19
N THR A 128 -1.09 24.54 6.67
CA THR A 128 -1.26 26.00 6.56
C THR A 128 -1.84 26.43 5.22
N ARG A 129 -2.18 25.45 4.35
CA ARG A 129 -2.60 25.69 2.97
C ARG A 129 -4.12 25.84 2.86
N PRO A 130 -4.63 26.82 2.10
CA PRO A 130 -6.07 26.99 1.90
C PRO A 130 -6.66 25.86 1.04
N SER A 131 -7.94 25.55 1.28
CA SER A 131 -8.71 24.58 0.49
C SER A 131 -9.04 25.09 -0.93
N LEU A 132 -9.08 26.41 -1.13
CA LEU A 132 -9.33 27.07 -2.41
C LEU A 132 -8.01 27.50 -3.04
N ARG A 133 -7.65 26.87 -4.16
CA ARG A 133 -6.43 27.19 -4.92
C ARG A 133 -6.76 28.06 -6.14
N ARG A 134 -5.77 28.83 -6.62
CA ARG A 134 -5.89 29.72 -7.80
C ARG A 134 -6.24 28.91 -9.07
N ALA A 135 -6.87 29.56 -10.05
CA ALA A 135 -7.17 28.95 -11.35
C ALA A 135 -5.89 28.46 -12.05
N ARG A 136 -5.93 27.24 -12.60
CA ARG A 136 -4.79 26.51 -13.16
C ARG A 136 -5.18 25.75 -14.43
N ALA A 137 -4.18 25.26 -15.17
CA ALA A 137 -4.41 24.39 -16.31
C ALA A 137 -5.15 23.13 -15.87
N ALA A 138 -6.16 22.71 -16.65
CA ALA A 138 -6.92 21.51 -16.35
C ALA A 138 -5.99 20.29 -16.38
N GLN A 139 -5.98 19.53 -15.29
CA GLN A 139 -5.29 18.24 -15.24
C GLN A 139 -6.15 17.11 -15.82
N THR A 140 -7.36 17.41 -16.27
CA THR A 140 -8.30 16.47 -16.88
C THR A 140 -8.64 16.86 -18.32
N ARG A 141 -9.02 15.85 -19.11
CA ARG A 141 -9.56 15.99 -20.47
C ARG A 141 -11.00 15.53 -20.48
N THR A 142 -11.88 16.29 -21.13
CA THR A 142 -13.29 15.96 -21.25
C THR A 142 -13.64 15.58 -22.69
N TYR A 143 -14.30 14.43 -22.85
CA TYR A 143 -14.74 13.89 -24.11
C TYR A 143 -16.27 13.76 -24.10
N LYS A 144 -16.91 14.15 -25.20
CA LYS A 144 -18.35 14.00 -25.41
C LYS A 144 -18.61 13.08 -26.60
N PRO A 145 -19.58 12.16 -26.54
CA PRO A 145 -19.88 11.24 -27.61
C PRO A 145 -20.49 11.90 -28.83
N GLN A 146 -21.20 13.02 -28.68
CA GLN A 146 -21.88 13.71 -29.78
C GLN A 146 -22.77 12.75 -30.62
N GLY A 147 -23.38 11.76 -29.96
CA GLY A 147 -24.19 10.71 -30.59
C GLY A 147 -23.43 9.47 -31.08
N GLN A 148 -22.10 9.42 -30.97
CA GLN A 148 -21.27 8.27 -31.38
C GLN A 148 -20.24 7.89 -30.30
N LEU A 149 -20.53 6.88 -29.50
CA LEU A 149 -19.62 6.36 -28.47
C LEU A 149 -18.28 5.88 -29.06
N SER A 150 -18.32 5.20 -30.21
CA SER A 150 -17.11 4.74 -30.91
C SER A 150 -16.17 5.89 -31.30
N GLY A 151 -16.71 7.01 -31.77
CA GLY A 151 -15.93 8.20 -32.12
C GLY A 151 -15.26 8.86 -30.90
N MET A 152 -15.94 8.86 -29.76
CA MET A 152 -15.38 9.32 -28.48
C MET A 152 -14.25 8.43 -28.01
N LEU A 153 -14.44 7.11 -28.01
CA LEU A 153 -13.40 6.16 -27.63
C LEU A 153 -12.19 6.30 -28.55
N ALA A 154 -12.38 6.39 -29.87
CA ALA A 154 -11.29 6.64 -30.82
C ALA A 154 -10.54 7.96 -30.51
N SER A 155 -11.26 9.02 -30.12
CA SER A 155 -10.65 10.30 -29.75
C SER A 155 -9.83 10.20 -28.47
N ILE A 156 -10.30 9.43 -27.47
CA ILE A 156 -9.55 9.15 -26.24
C ILE A 156 -8.21 8.48 -26.61
N PHE A 157 -8.22 7.37 -27.36
CA PHE A 157 -6.96 6.67 -27.67
C PHE A 157 -6.10 7.39 -28.72
N ALA A 158 -6.66 8.33 -29.48
CA ALA A 158 -5.88 9.26 -30.29
C ALA A 158 -5.14 10.31 -29.45
N ASP A 159 -5.60 10.59 -28.23
CA ASP A 159 -4.95 11.50 -27.28
C ASP A 159 -3.94 10.77 -26.39
N TYR A 160 -4.27 9.55 -25.94
CA TYR A 160 -3.42 8.69 -25.10
C TYR A 160 -2.56 7.75 -25.96
N ARG A 161 -1.79 8.31 -26.89
CA ARG A 161 -0.92 7.53 -27.77
C ARG A 161 0.34 7.05 -27.06
N PHE A 162 0.68 5.80 -27.31
CA PHE A 162 1.98 5.20 -26.98
C PHE A 162 2.92 5.25 -28.17
N SER A 163 4.22 5.07 -27.91
CA SER A 163 5.23 4.89 -28.96
C SER A 163 5.11 3.52 -29.63
N GLU A 164 4.67 2.52 -28.85
CA GLU A 164 4.31 1.19 -29.34
C GLU A 164 2.89 1.17 -29.91
N ASP A 165 2.71 0.37 -30.96
CA ASP A 165 1.41 0.19 -31.58
C ASP A 165 0.47 -0.65 -30.71
N TYR A 166 -0.83 -0.40 -30.89
CA TYR A 166 -1.87 -1.27 -30.33
C TYR A 166 -1.96 -2.56 -31.15
N ALA A 167 -2.11 -3.69 -30.45
CA ALA A 167 -2.21 -5.01 -31.07
C ALA A 167 -3.44 -5.14 -32.00
N ASP A 168 -4.61 -4.68 -31.55
CA ASP A 168 -5.85 -4.60 -32.34
C ASP A 168 -6.74 -3.45 -31.82
N LEU A 169 -6.34 -2.20 -32.08
CA LEU A 169 -7.12 -1.04 -31.61
C LEU A 169 -8.60 -1.10 -32.09
N PRO A 170 -8.93 -1.37 -33.37
CA PRO A 170 -10.32 -1.43 -33.80
C PRO A 170 -11.14 -2.50 -33.06
N GLY A 171 -10.56 -3.68 -32.80
CA GLY A 171 -11.21 -4.73 -32.00
C GLY A 171 -11.38 -4.33 -30.55
N ASP A 172 -10.36 -3.73 -29.95
CA ASP A 172 -10.38 -3.26 -28.57
C ASP A 172 -11.47 -2.19 -28.37
N LEU A 173 -11.59 -1.22 -29.29
CA LEU A 173 -12.63 -0.18 -29.25
C LEU A 173 -14.05 -0.78 -29.32
N ARG A 174 -14.26 -1.82 -30.15
CA ARG A 174 -15.56 -2.52 -30.22
C ARG A 174 -15.88 -3.23 -28.89
N ARG A 175 -14.89 -3.88 -28.27
CA ARG A 175 -15.07 -4.54 -26.96
C ARG A 175 -15.37 -3.52 -25.87
N LEU A 176 -14.65 -2.39 -25.84
CA LEU A 176 -14.91 -1.30 -24.90
C LEU A 176 -16.31 -0.71 -25.05
N GLU A 177 -16.77 -0.45 -26.28
CA GLU A 177 -18.12 0.07 -26.51
C GLU A 177 -19.18 -0.90 -26.01
N ALA A 178 -19.00 -2.22 -26.26
CA ALA A 178 -19.90 -3.25 -25.76
C ALA A 178 -19.91 -3.28 -24.22
N GLN A 179 -18.74 -3.26 -23.58
CA GLN A 179 -18.62 -3.24 -22.11
C GLN A 179 -19.25 -1.97 -21.51
N LEU A 180 -19.07 -0.81 -22.14
CA LEU A 180 -19.66 0.44 -21.67
C LEU A 180 -21.20 0.37 -21.70
N ARG A 181 -21.78 -0.20 -22.76
CA ARG A 181 -23.23 -0.40 -22.89
C ARG A 181 -23.77 -1.46 -21.93
N GLU A 182 -23.00 -2.48 -21.61
CA GLU A 182 -23.39 -3.52 -20.67
C GLU A 182 -23.34 -3.02 -19.22
N ASN A 183 -22.33 -2.22 -18.88
CA ASN A 183 -22.07 -1.78 -17.50
C ASN A 183 -22.82 -0.51 -17.11
N LEU A 184 -23.32 0.27 -18.08
CA LEU A 184 -24.13 1.47 -17.82
C LEU A 184 -25.59 1.24 -18.19
N PRO A 185 -26.54 1.88 -17.49
CA PRO A 185 -27.92 1.88 -17.92
C PRO A 185 -28.09 2.43 -19.35
N ASP A 186 -28.99 1.82 -20.11
CA ASP A 186 -29.31 2.18 -21.49
C ASP A 186 -29.59 3.68 -21.71
N TRP A 187 -30.21 4.33 -20.72
CA TRP A 187 -30.55 5.75 -20.77
C TRP A 187 -29.31 6.65 -20.66
N VAL A 188 -28.29 6.23 -19.89
CA VAL A 188 -27.01 6.96 -19.73
C VAL A 188 -26.27 7.00 -21.06
N CYS A 189 -26.19 5.86 -21.74
CA CYS A 189 -25.54 5.76 -23.05
C CYS A 189 -26.22 6.60 -24.15
N LYS A 190 -27.48 6.99 -23.95
CA LYS A 190 -28.29 7.81 -24.87
C LYS A 190 -28.40 9.27 -24.42
N ASP A 191 -27.85 9.62 -23.26
CA ASP A 191 -27.91 10.97 -22.71
C ASP A 191 -27.02 11.93 -23.54
N PRO A 192 -27.57 13.03 -24.09
CA PRO A 192 -26.78 13.99 -24.86
C PRO A 192 -25.72 14.74 -24.03
N GLU A 193 -25.87 14.79 -22.71
CA GLU A 193 -24.93 15.40 -21.78
C GLU A 193 -23.88 14.41 -21.25
N LEU A 194 -23.95 13.13 -21.65
CA LEU A 194 -22.95 12.13 -21.30
C LEU A 194 -21.55 12.64 -21.63
N SER A 195 -20.68 12.65 -20.61
CA SER A 195 -19.32 13.14 -20.73
C SER A 195 -18.37 12.18 -20.02
N VAL A 196 -17.19 11.99 -20.61
CA VAL A 196 -16.09 11.25 -20.02
C VAL A 196 -15.00 12.24 -19.63
N GLU A 197 -14.66 12.29 -18.35
CA GLU A 197 -13.54 13.09 -17.85
C GLU A 197 -12.42 12.15 -17.41
N LEU A 198 -11.26 12.22 -18.07
CA LEU A 198 -10.08 11.43 -17.76
C LEU A 198 -8.95 12.32 -17.23
N PHE A 199 -8.17 11.79 -16.29
CA PHE A 199 -6.92 12.43 -15.88
C PHE A 199 -5.91 12.39 -17.02
N SER A 200 -5.19 13.50 -17.23
CA SER A 200 -4.35 13.69 -18.41
C SER A 200 -3.14 12.75 -18.43
N SER A 201 -2.61 12.38 -17.27
CA SER A 201 -1.48 11.45 -17.17
C SER A 201 -1.97 10.01 -17.03
N VAL A 202 -1.23 9.08 -17.63
CA VAL A 202 -1.44 7.65 -17.45
C VAL A 202 -0.83 7.21 -16.13
N LEU A 203 -1.54 6.37 -15.37
CA LEU A 203 -1.00 5.77 -14.14
C LEU A 203 -0.35 4.44 -14.49
N TYR A 204 0.86 4.19 -14.02
CA TYR A 204 1.59 2.93 -14.27
C TYR A 204 1.78 2.14 -12.98
N ARG A 205 1.58 0.83 -13.04
CA ARG A 205 1.89 -0.09 -11.94
C ARG A 205 2.15 -1.49 -12.46
N ASN A 206 3.31 -2.03 -12.12
CA ASN A 206 3.77 -3.34 -12.60
C ASN A 206 3.66 -3.40 -14.13
N LYS A 207 2.89 -4.36 -14.66
CA LYS A 207 2.66 -4.55 -16.10
C LYS A 207 1.46 -3.80 -16.67
N GLY A 208 0.79 -2.98 -15.84
CA GLY A 208 -0.42 -2.26 -16.23
C GLY A 208 -0.20 -0.77 -16.38
N ALA A 209 -0.81 -0.21 -17.42
CA ALA A 209 -1.07 1.21 -17.57
C ALA A 209 -2.56 1.48 -17.38
N TYR A 210 -2.95 2.58 -16.75
CA TYR A 210 -4.34 2.81 -16.35
C TYR A 210 -4.75 4.24 -16.71
N LEU A 211 -5.80 4.36 -17.53
CA LEU A 211 -6.52 5.63 -17.68
C LEU A 211 -7.56 5.70 -16.57
N VAL A 212 -7.59 6.81 -15.85
CA VAL A 212 -8.45 6.96 -14.67
C VAL A 212 -9.29 8.20 -14.82
N GLY A 213 -10.59 8.07 -14.54
CA GLY A 213 -11.48 9.20 -14.47
C GLY A 213 -12.90 8.82 -14.11
N ARG A 214 -13.86 9.49 -14.73
CA ARG A 214 -15.28 9.28 -14.50
C ARG A 214 -16.11 9.47 -15.75
N ILE A 215 -17.23 8.77 -15.79
CA ILE A 215 -18.34 9.01 -16.71
C ILE A 215 -19.38 9.79 -15.92
N TYR A 216 -19.95 10.85 -16.49
CA TYR A 216 -20.97 11.62 -15.80
C TYR A 216 -22.00 12.17 -16.78
N THR A 217 -23.23 12.30 -16.28
CA THR A 217 -24.31 13.08 -16.88
C THR A 217 -24.56 14.30 -16.00
N ARG A 218 -25.69 15.00 -16.19
CA ARG A 218 -26.07 16.11 -15.31
C ARG A 218 -26.36 15.65 -13.88
N ASP A 219 -26.92 14.45 -13.74
CA ASP A 219 -27.53 13.99 -12.49
C ASP A 219 -26.72 12.88 -11.81
N GLU A 220 -25.97 12.07 -12.58
CA GLU A 220 -25.27 10.89 -12.08
C GLU A 220 -23.80 10.84 -12.55
N GLN A 221 -22.97 10.11 -11.81
CA GLN A 221 -21.58 9.84 -12.17
C GLN A 221 -21.16 8.43 -11.78
N TRP A 222 -20.23 7.87 -12.55
CA TRP A 222 -19.62 6.57 -12.36
C TRP A 222 -18.10 6.72 -12.44
N PRO A 223 -17.34 5.97 -11.63
CA PRO A 223 -15.91 5.89 -11.83
C PRO A 223 -15.61 5.23 -13.19
N LEU A 224 -14.45 5.53 -13.76
CA LEU A 224 -13.98 4.91 -14.99
C LEU A 224 -12.49 4.59 -14.87
N VAL A 225 -12.14 3.33 -15.01
CA VAL A 225 -10.75 2.90 -15.19
C VAL A 225 -10.63 2.02 -16.43
N ILE A 226 -9.67 2.34 -17.27
CA ILE A 226 -9.34 1.56 -18.48
C ILE A 226 -7.91 1.05 -18.34
N PRO A 227 -7.72 -0.22 -17.91
CA PRO A 227 -6.41 -0.86 -17.90
C PRO A 227 -5.94 -1.24 -19.30
N LEU A 228 -4.67 -0.96 -19.57
CA LEU A 228 -3.92 -1.38 -20.74
C LEU A 228 -2.77 -2.30 -20.30
N LEU A 229 -2.53 -3.32 -21.11
CA LEU A 229 -1.46 -4.29 -20.93
C LEU A 229 -0.54 -4.25 -22.15
N HIS A 230 0.73 -4.57 -21.94
CA HIS A 230 1.63 -4.85 -23.05
C HIS A 230 1.69 -6.37 -23.26
N ARG A 231 1.29 -6.83 -24.44
CA ARG A 231 1.46 -8.23 -24.85
C ARG A 231 2.78 -8.35 -25.61
N GLU A 232 3.78 -8.97 -24.99
CA GLU A 232 5.13 -9.09 -25.56
C GLU A 232 5.07 -9.64 -26.98
N GLY A 233 5.66 -8.89 -27.93
CA GLY A 233 5.66 -9.24 -29.36
C GLY A 233 4.35 -9.00 -30.12
N ARG A 234 3.27 -8.54 -29.47
CA ARG A 234 2.00 -8.18 -30.11
C ARG A 234 1.65 -6.69 -29.99
N GLY A 235 2.18 -6.00 -28.98
CA GLY A 235 1.92 -4.59 -28.72
C GLY A 235 0.92 -4.35 -27.59
N ILE A 236 0.41 -3.13 -27.51
CA ILE A 236 -0.47 -2.70 -26.41
C ILE A 236 -1.90 -3.18 -26.65
N GLN A 237 -2.52 -3.72 -25.60
CA GLN A 237 -3.89 -4.19 -25.62
C GLN A 237 -4.70 -3.49 -24.54
N ILE A 238 -5.92 -3.10 -24.87
CA ILE A 238 -6.88 -2.61 -23.88
C ILE A 238 -7.60 -3.84 -23.29
N ASP A 239 -7.40 -4.07 -21.99
CA ASP A 239 -7.83 -5.32 -21.34
C ASP A 239 -9.28 -5.24 -20.85
N ALA A 240 -9.71 -4.10 -20.29
CA ALA A 240 -11.06 -3.94 -19.76
C ALA A 240 -11.52 -2.47 -19.70
N LEU A 241 -12.81 -2.28 -19.39
CA LEU A 241 -13.43 -1.03 -18.96
C LEU A 241 -14.18 -1.26 -17.65
N ILE A 242 -13.79 -0.53 -16.61
CA ILE A 242 -14.25 -0.78 -15.24
C ILE A 242 -14.99 0.45 -14.73
N THR A 243 -16.27 0.28 -14.42
CA THR A 243 -17.16 1.36 -13.94
C THR A 243 -17.81 1.08 -12.59
N ASP A 244 -17.57 -0.09 -12.01
CA ASP A 244 -18.01 -0.43 -10.65
C ASP A 244 -17.09 0.19 -9.59
N GLU A 245 -17.68 0.84 -8.57
CA GLU A 245 -16.91 1.53 -7.52
C GLU A 245 -16.07 0.56 -6.68
N ALA A 246 -16.57 -0.66 -6.39
CA ALA A 246 -15.84 -1.64 -5.61
C ALA A 246 -14.61 -2.15 -6.38
N ASP A 247 -14.75 -2.44 -7.68
CA ASP A 247 -13.62 -2.85 -8.52
C ASP A 247 -12.58 -1.73 -8.64
N VAL A 248 -12.99 -0.48 -8.86
CA VAL A 248 -12.07 0.66 -8.89
C VAL A 248 -11.41 0.87 -7.52
N SER A 249 -12.14 0.67 -6.43
CA SER A 249 -11.58 0.72 -5.08
C SER A 249 -10.48 -0.33 -4.86
N ILE A 250 -10.61 -1.53 -5.44
CA ILE A 250 -9.58 -2.58 -5.39
C ILE A 250 -8.33 -2.19 -6.20
N ILE A 251 -8.50 -1.52 -7.35
CA ILE A 251 -7.39 -0.99 -8.14
C ILE A 251 -6.57 0.02 -7.31
N PHE A 252 -7.22 0.84 -6.49
CA PHE A 252 -6.59 1.78 -5.57
C PHE A 252 -6.45 1.22 -4.13
N SER A 253 -6.38 -0.11 -3.97
CA SER A 253 -6.27 -0.75 -2.66
C SER A 253 -4.92 -0.45 -1.98
N PHE A 254 -4.95 -0.32 -0.66
CA PHE A 254 -3.76 -0.25 0.20
C PHE A 254 -2.91 -1.54 0.13
N THR A 255 -3.46 -2.63 -0.42
CA THR A 255 -2.73 -3.90 -0.56
C THR A 255 -1.84 -3.97 -1.79
N ARG A 256 -1.74 -2.88 -2.56
CA ARG A 256 -1.03 -2.85 -3.84
C ARG A 256 0.13 -1.88 -3.82
N SER A 257 1.07 -2.12 -4.71
CA SER A 257 2.15 -1.19 -5.05
C SER A 257 1.58 0.16 -5.49
N TYR A 258 2.34 1.23 -5.25
CA TYR A 258 1.93 2.59 -5.57
C TYR A 258 2.00 2.84 -7.07
N PHE A 259 1.07 3.63 -7.60
CA PHE A 259 1.13 4.10 -8.97
C PHE A 259 2.31 5.04 -9.18
N MET A 260 2.96 4.90 -10.34
CA MET A 260 3.82 5.91 -10.93
C MET A 260 2.97 6.78 -11.85
N VAL A 261 2.80 8.04 -11.48
CA VAL A 261 1.98 9.00 -12.22
C VAL A 261 2.56 10.39 -12.06
N ASP A 262 2.67 11.12 -13.17
CA ASP A 262 3.00 12.54 -13.15
C ASP A 262 1.78 13.34 -12.71
N VAL A 263 1.92 14.01 -11.57
CA VAL A 263 0.87 14.79 -10.93
C VAL A 263 1.44 16.16 -10.57
N PRO A 264 1.26 17.17 -11.43
CA PRO A 264 1.77 18.51 -11.20
C PRO A 264 1.17 19.18 -9.96
N VAL A 265 -0.12 18.91 -9.67
CA VAL A 265 -0.81 19.45 -8.50
C VAL A 265 -1.49 18.30 -7.72
N PRO A 266 -0.79 17.69 -6.73
CA PRO A 266 -1.27 16.51 -6.03
C PRO A 266 -2.62 16.70 -5.33
N ALA A 267 -2.81 17.76 -4.55
CA ALA A 267 -4.08 18.03 -3.87
C ALA A 267 -5.31 18.07 -4.80
N GLU A 268 -5.19 18.64 -6.01
CA GLU A 268 -6.30 18.66 -6.98
C GLU A 268 -6.60 17.26 -7.52
N PHE A 269 -5.57 16.47 -7.80
CA PHE A 269 -5.75 15.09 -8.22
C PHE A 269 -6.38 14.24 -7.12
N ILE A 270 -6.00 14.43 -5.86
CA ILE A 270 -6.65 13.78 -4.71
C ILE A 270 -8.12 14.22 -4.59
N GLY A 271 -8.41 15.51 -4.82
CA GLY A 271 -9.79 16.00 -4.90
C GLY A 271 -10.59 15.36 -6.04
N PHE A 272 -9.96 15.10 -7.19
CA PHE A 272 -10.55 14.34 -8.29
C PHE A 272 -10.81 12.88 -7.90
N LEU A 273 -9.81 12.18 -7.36
CA LEU A 273 -9.97 10.79 -6.91
C LEU A 273 -11.04 10.66 -5.81
N ARG A 274 -11.18 11.64 -4.90
CA ARG A 274 -12.21 11.62 -3.87
C ARG A 274 -13.63 11.71 -4.44
N ARG A 275 -13.81 12.37 -5.60
CA ARG A 275 -15.11 12.38 -6.31
C ARG A 275 -15.44 11.02 -6.94
N ILE A 276 -14.42 10.22 -7.25
CA ILE A 276 -14.51 8.90 -7.88
C ILE A 276 -14.60 7.79 -6.83
N LEU A 277 -13.91 7.96 -5.70
CA LEU A 277 -13.72 6.99 -4.61
C LEU A 277 -14.04 7.64 -3.26
N PRO A 278 -15.32 7.99 -2.98
CA PRO A 278 -15.70 8.72 -1.78
C PRO A 278 -15.43 7.95 -0.48
N GLY A 279 -15.43 6.61 -0.52
CA GLY A 279 -15.16 5.76 0.63
C GLY A 279 -13.69 5.66 1.07
N LYS A 280 -12.73 6.16 0.26
CA LYS A 280 -11.30 6.09 0.59
C LYS A 280 -10.83 7.31 1.37
N HIS A 281 -9.96 7.07 2.35
CA HIS A 281 -9.35 8.16 3.11
C HIS A 281 -8.30 8.89 2.27
N ILE A 282 -8.16 10.21 2.50
CA ILE A 282 -7.18 11.07 1.83
C ILE A 282 -5.76 10.50 1.96
N ALA A 283 -5.40 10.01 3.15
CA ALA A 283 -4.12 9.36 3.41
C ALA A 283 -3.84 8.17 2.47
N GLU A 284 -4.85 7.34 2.21
CA GLU A 284 -4.74 6.19 1.31
C GLU A 284 -4.60 6.64 -0.14
N LEU A 285 -5.31 7.69 -0.55
CA LEU A 285 -5.21 8.23 -1.91
C LEU A 285 -3.82 8.79 -2.21
N TYR A 286 -3.22 9.59 -1.31
CA TYR A 286 -1.84 10.07 -1.47
C TYR A 286 -0.83 8.92 -1.51
N THR A 287 -1.03 7.92 -0.65
CA THR A 287 -0.18 6.73 -0.61
C THR A 287 -0.27 5.98 -1.95
N SER A 288 -1.47 5.83 -2.51
CA SER A 288 -1.69 5.11 -3.77
C SER A 288 -0.96 5.70 -4.98
N ILE A 289 -0.57 6.97 -4.95
CA ILE A 289 0.15 7.67 -6.03
C ILE A 289 1.66 7.86 -5.73
N GLY A 290 2.14 7.27 -4.64
CA GLY A 290 3.55 7.23 -4.24
C GLY A 290 3.96 8.25 -3.18
N PHE A 291 3.06 9.12 -2.73
CA PHE A 291 3.34 10.11 -1.67
C PHE A 291 3.06 9.53 -0.27
N TYR A 292 3.61 8.35 0.03
CA TYR A 292 3.30 7.61 1.27
C TYR A 292 3.67 8.37 2.56
N LYS A 293 4.73 9.19 2.56
CA LYS A 293 5.10 10.04 3.72
C LYS A 293 4.08 11.15 3.96
N HIS A 294 3.51 11.70 2.89
CA HIS A 294 2.41 12.65 3.03
C HIS A 294 1.12 11.94 3.45
N GLY A 295 0.87 10.73 2.92
CA GLY A 295 -0.17 9.83 3.41
C GLY A 295 -0.07 9.59 4.92
N LYS A 296 1.14 9.39 5.46
CA LYS A 296 1.42 9.31 6.90
C LYS A 296 1.03 10.59 7.67
N SER A 297 1.31 11.76 7.10
CA SER A 297 0.94 13.06 7.71
C SER A 297 -0.58 13.26 7.75
N GLU A 298 -1.25 12.96 6.64
CA GLU A 298 -2.72 13.01 6.56
C GLU A 298 -3.40 11.97 7.46
N PHE A 299 -2.82 10.78 7.60
CA PHE A 299 -3.28 9.77 8.54
C PHE A 299 -3.20 10.29 9.97
N TYR A 300 -2.07 10.89 10.35
CA TYR A 300 -1.89 11.45 11.69
C TYR A 300 -2.91 12.55 11.98
N ARG A 301 -3.13 13.47 11.03
CA ARG A 301 -4.16 14.52 11.13
C ARG A 301 -5.55 13.92 11.33
N ALA A 302 -5.89 12.89 10.56
CA ALA A 302 -7.17 12.20 10.69
C ALA A 302 -7.32 11.52 12.06
N LEU A 303 -6.27 10.88 12.58
CA LEU A 303 -6.25 10.22 13.87
C LEU A 303 -6.44 11.20 15.03
N ILE A 304 -5.69 12.32 15.04
CA ILE A 304 -5.83 13.36 16.07
C ILE A 304 -7.24 13.96 16.04
N ASN A 305 -7.76 14.26 14.84
CA ASN A 305 -9.13 14.75 14.70
C ASN A 305 -10.16 13.73 15.20
N HIS A 306 -9.96 12.42 14.97
CA HIS A 306 -10.85 11.38 15.47
C HIS A 306 -10.86 11.34 17.00
N LEU A 307 -9.68 11.32 17.63
CA LEU A 307 -9.53 11.30 19.09
C LEU A 307 -10.11 12.55 19.77
N ALA A 308 -10.03 13.71 19.11
CA ALA A 308 -10.57 14.96 19.63
C ALA A 308 -12.12 15.04 19.56
N ASN A 309 -12.74 14.37 18.59
CA ASN A 309 -14.18 14.51 18.31
C ASN A 309 -15.02 13.28 18.68
N THR A 310 -14.41 12.24 19.24
CA THR A 310 -15.10 11.00 19.61
C THR A 310 -14.71 10.55 21.01
N ASP A 311 -15.56 9.75 21.64
CA ASP A 311 -15.29 9.09 22.92
C ASP A 311 -14.64 7.70 22.74
N ASP A 312 -14.16 7.38 21.53
CA ASP A 312 -13.48 6.13 21.24
C ASP A 312 -12.24 5.98 22.14
N GLN A 313 -12.06 4.75 22.64
CA GLN A 313 -10.89 4.35 23.40
C GLN A 313 -10.14 3.23 22.67
N PHE A 314 -8.82 3.21 22.82
CA PHE A 314 -7.97 2.13 22.36
C PHE A 314 -8.31 0.86 23.15
N ILE A 315 -8.59 -0.21 22.42
CA ILE A 315 -8.87 -1.56 22.94
C ILE A 315 -7.95 -2.58 22.26
N MET A 316 -7.74 -3.73 22.89
CA MET A 316 -7.06 -4.85 22.23
C MET A 316 -7.82 -5.27 20.98
N ALA A 317 -7.08 -5.53 19.89
CA ALA A 317 -7.71 -5.96 18.65
C ALA A 317 -8.32 -7.37 18.82
N PRO A 318 -9.52 -7.62 18.28
CA PRO A 318 -10.15 -8.93 18.36
C PRO A 318 -9.34 -9.96 17.57
N GLY A 319 -9.14 -11.16 18.14
CA GLY A 319 -8.38 -12.23 17.52
C GLY A 319 -7.49 -12.97 18.50
N VAL A 320 -6.61 -13.81 17.94
CA VAL A 320 -5.62 -14.56 18.72
C VAL A 320 -4.46 -13.63 19.05
N ARG A 321 -4.04 -13.57 20.32
CA ARG A 321 -2.88 -12.77 20.74
C ARG A 321 -1.63 -13.22 19.99
N GLY A 322 -0.94 -12.27 19.36
CA GLY A 322 0.29 -12.51 18.61
C GLY A 322 1.45 -12.96 19.51
N MET A 323 2.37 -13.75 18.95
CA MET A 323 3.57 -14.21 19.67
C MET A 323 4.70 -13.18 19.66
N VAL A 324 4.72 -12.29 18.65
CA VAL A 324 5.76 -11.27 18.43
C VAL A 324 5.20 -9.85 18.60
N MET A 325 3.98 -9.62 18.10
CA MET A 325 3.32 -8.31 18.13
C MET A 325 2.22 -8.26 19.20
N SER A 326 2.04 -7.09 19.81
CA SER A 326 0.81 -6.71 20.51
C SER A 326 0.02 -5.76 19.62
N VAL A 327 -1.29 -6.00 19.47
CA VAL A 327 -2.13 -5.31 18.49
C VAL A 327 -3.36 -4.72 19.16
N PHE A 328 -3.57 -3.43 18.97
CA PHE A 328 -4.71 -2.69 19.52
C PHE A 328 -5.36 -1.81 18.43
N THR A 329 -6.56 -1.30 18.68
CA THR A 329 -7.36 -0.58 17.68
C THR A 329 -8.30 0.43 18.34
N LEU A 330 -8.83 1.37 17.55
CA LEU A 330 -9.96 2.20 17.93
C LEU A 330 -11.20 1.66 17.20
N PRO A 331 -12.32 1.36 17.88
CA PRO A 331 -13.51 0.79 17.25
C PRO A 331 -14.01 1.56 16.02
N GLY A 332 -14.10 2.90 16.11
CA GLY A 332 -14.55 3.77 15.03
C GLY A 332 -13.48 4.16 14.00
N PHE A 333 -12.22 3.76 14.20
CA PHE A 333 -11.12 4.04 13.27
C PHE A 333 -10.66 2.75 12.60
N ASN A 334 -10.71 2.68 11.26
CA ASN A 334 -10.46 1.44 10.51
C ASN A 334 -8.96 1.05 10.41
N THR A 335 -8.25 1.09 11.53
CA THR A 335 -6.80 0.91 11.62
C THR A 335 -6.46 0.09 12.87
N VAL A 336 -5.50 -0.81 12.74
CA VAL A 336 -4.84 -1.48 13.87
C VAL A 336 -3.45 -0.87 14.10
N PHE A 337 -3.05 -0.84 15.36
CA PHE A 337 -1.76 -0.38 15.84
C PHE A 337 -1.01 -1.60 16.35
N LYS A 338 0.17 -1.86 15.79
CA LYS A 338 0.99 -3.02 16.09
C LYS A 338 2.29 -2.54 16.75
N ILE A 339 2.59 -3.05 17.93
CA ILE A 339 3.86 -2.81 18.63
C ILE A 339 4.61 -4.12 18.80
N ILE A 340 5.93 -4.07 18.71
CA ILE A 340 6.78 -5.24 18.89
C ILE A 340 6.94 -5.48 20.40
N LYS A 341 6.67 -6.69 20.87
CA LYS A 341 6.85 -7.08 22.27
C LYS A 341 8.33 -7.03 22.66
N ASP A 342 8.61 -6.84 23.94
CA ASP A 342 9.99 -6.86 24.46
C ASP A 342 10.50 -8.30 24.62
N ARG A 343 9.59 -9.25 24.85
CA ARG A 343 9.90 -10.68 24.96
C ARG A 343 8.95 -11.47 24.06
N PHE A 344 9.51 -12.27 23.17
CA PHE A 344 8.75 -13.13 22.29
C PHE A 344 8.45 -14.48 22.95
N SER A 345 7.48 -15.20 22.38
CA SER A 345 7.24 -16.60 22.75
C SER A 345 8.52 -17.43 22.59
N PRO A 346 8.82 -18.39 23.49
CA PRO A 346 9.99 -19.29 23.36
C PRO A 346 10.02 -20.10 22.05
N SER A 347 8.88 -20.24 21.39
CA SER A 347 8.76 -20.90 20.08
C SER A 347 9.25 -20.06 18.90
N LYS A 348 9.54 -18.77 19.11
CA LYS A 348 9.95 -17.84 18.06
C LYS A 348 11.45 -17.53 18.18
N ASN A 349 12.22 -17.94 17.18
CA ASN A 349 13.67 -17.73 17.08
C ASN A 349 14.01 -16.49 16.24
N VAL A 350 13.35 -15.36 16.51
CA VAL A 350 13.54 -14.10 15.79
C VAL A 350 13.84 -12.98 16.80
N ASP A 351 14.60 -11.95 16.40
CA ASP A 351 14.85 -10.78 17.24
C ASP A 351 14.09 -9.54 16.73
N ARG A 352 14.06 -8.47 17.54
CA ARG A 352 13.35 -7.23 17.21
C ARG A 352 13.85 -6.58 15.92
N ALA A 353 15.16 -6.65 15.66
CA ALA A 353 15.77 -6.04 14.47
C ALA A 353 15.31 -6.74 13.20
N THR A 354 15.28 -8.07 13.23
CA THR A 354 14.78 -8.90 12.13
C THR A 354 13.31 -8.61 11.84
N VAL A 355 12.45 -8.50 12.86
CA VAL A 355 11.03 -8.14 12.66
C VAL A 355 10.90 -6.79 11.95
N ILE A 356 11.67 -5.78 12.35
CA ILE A 356 11.67 -4.46 11.69
C ILE A 356 12.12 -4.58 10.23
N GLU A 357 13.16 -5.36 9.95
CA GLU A 357 13.65 -5.61 8.59
C GLU A 357 12.58 -6.26 7.71
N LYS A 358 11.86 -7.28 8.23
CA LYS A 358 10.76 -7.93 7.50
C LYS A 358 9.62 -6.97 7.19
N TYR A 359 9.22 -6.11 8.13
CA TYR A 359 8.20 -5.09 7.86
C TYR A 359 8.66 -4.06 6.81
N ARG A 360 9.94 -3.67 6.84
CA ARG A 360 10.52 -2.79 5.81
C ARG A 360 10.59 -3.48 4.44
N LEU A 361 10.88 -4.78 4.40
CA LEU A 361 10.87 -5.56 3.16
C LEU A 361 9.51 -5.48 2.47
N VAL A 362 8.41 -5.73 3.19
CA VAL A 362 7.02 -5.68 2.66
C VAL A 362 6.68 -4.35 1.97
N LYS A 363 7.27 -3.25 2.43
CA LYS A 363 7.07 -1.93 1.82
C LYS A 363 7.72 -1.79 0.46
N SER A 364 8.86 -2.47 0.26
CA SER A 364 9.70 -2.39 -0.94
C SER A 364 9.38 -3.42 -2.03
N VAL A 365 8.72 -4.52 -1.67
CA VAL A 365 8.32 -5.59 -2.59
C VAL A 365 6.96 -5.33 -3.20
N ASP A 366 6.68 -5.98 -4.33
CA ASP A 366 5.34 -5.91 -4.92
C ASP A 366 4.34 -6.67 -4.04
N ARG A 367 3.39 -5.93 -3.46
CA ARG A 367 2.38 -6.49 -2.55
C ARG A 367 1.31 -7.30 -3.25
N VAL A 368 1.21 -7.25 -4.58
CA VAL A 368 0.28 -8.02 -5.45
C VAL A 368 -1.20 -8.00 -5.03
N GLY A 369 -1.62 -7.09 -4.17
CA GLY A 369 -2.97 -7.07 -3.62
C GLY A 369 -3.20 -8.04 -2.47
N ARG A 370 -2.14 -8.66 -1.93
CA ARG A 370 -2.17 -9.73 -0.92
C ARG A 370 -1.36 -9.44 0.34
N MET A 371 -0.60 -8.35 0.39
CA MET A 371 -0.02 -7.83 1.64
C MET A 371 -0.57 -6.44 1.91
N ALA A 372 -0.88 -6.14 3.16
CA ALA A 372 -1.28 -4.80 3.56
C ALA A 372 -0.08 -3.86 3.61
N ASP A 373 -0.27 -2.61 3.16
CA ASP A 373 0.71 -1.56 3.39
C ASP A 373 0.77 -1.19 4.87
N THR A 374 1.98 -0.91 5.36
CA THR A 374 2.25 -0.59 6.76
C THR A 374 2.95 0.76 6.87
N GLN A 375 2.58 1.51 7.90
CA GLN A 375 3.20 2.81 8.18
C GLN A 375 3.91 2.77 9.53
N GLU A 376 5.21 3.05 9.51
CA GLU A 376 6.04 3.14 10.70
C GLU A 376 5.88 4.52 11.35
N PHE A 377 5.54 4.56 12.62
CA PHE A 377 5.46 5.74 13.47
C PHE A 377 6.40 5.64 14.66
N ALA A 378 6.91 6.79 15.06
CA ALA A 378 7.75 6.95 16.23
C ALA A 378 7.13 8.01 17.15
N ASP A 379 7.29 7.79 18.45
CA ASP A 379 6.94 8.71 19.54
C ASP A 379 5.52 9.29 19.46
N PHE A 380 4.56 8.39 19.27
CA PHE A 380 3.16 8.74 19.40
C PHE A 380 2.83 9.13 20.85
N ARG A 381 2.11 10.23 20.99
CA ARG A 381 1.63 10.76 22.26
C ARG A 381 0.11 10.80 22.22
N PHE A 382 -0.51 10.08 23.13
CA PHE A 382 -1.97 9.96 23.24
C PHE A 382 -2.42 10.28 24.66
N PRO A 383 -3.59 10.90 24.85
CA PRO A 383 -4.14 11.10 26.19
C PRO A 383 -4.39 9.75 26.89
N LEU A 384 -4.02 9.63 28.15
CA LEU A 384 -4.24 8.44 28.98
C LEU A 384 -5.72 8.03 29.03
N SER A 385 -6.63 9.02 29.03
CA SER A 385 -8.07 8.82 29.03
C SER A 385 -8.62 8.13 27.75
N LYS A 386 -7.81 8.09 26.68
CA LYS A 386 -8.18 7.42 25.43
C LYS A 386 -7.79 5.94 25.40
N PHE A 387 -7.35 5.36 26.50
CA PHE A 387 -7.11 3.92 26.60
C PHE A 387 -8.12 3.25 27.52
N GLU A 388 -8.61 2.09 27.08
CA GLU A 388 -9.29 1.16 27.96
C GLU A 388 -8.26 0.56 28.96
N PRO A 389 -8.57 0.46 30.26
CA PRO A 389 -7.59 0.09 31.27
C PRO A 389 -6.90 -1.25 31.01
N ALA A 390 -7.64 -2.29 30.60
CA ALA A 390 -7.06 -3.60 30.33
C ALA A 390 -6.13 -3.58 29.11
N CYS A 391 -6.48 -2.81 28.08
CA CYS A 391 -5.59 -2.58 26.93
C CYS A 391 -4.25 -1.95 27.37
N LEU A 392 -4.29 -0.86 28.15
CA LEU A 392 -3.05 -0.20 28.57
C LEU A 392 -2.19 -1.09 29.47
N GLU A 393 -2.80 -1.83 30.39
CA GLU A 393 -2.11 -2.77 31.28
C GLU A 393 -1.34 -3.83 30.46
N GLU A 394 -1.99 -4.43 29.46
CA GLU A 394 -1.35 -5.39 28.56
C GLU A 394 -0.16 -4.77 27.80
N LEU A 395 -0.31 -3.56 27.26
CA LEU A 395 0.76 -2.89 26.51
C LEU A 395 1.98 -2.58 27.39
N LEU A 396 1.76 -2.14 28.62
CA LEU A 396 2.83 -1.86 29.60
C LEU A 396 3.52 -3.14 30.07
N GLU A 397 2.79 -4.26 30.16
CA GLU A 397 3.36 -5.56 30.53
C GLU A 397 4.26 -6.12 29.43
N VAL A 398 3.77 -6.14 28.18
CA VAL A 398 4.43 -6.87 27.08
C VAL A 398 5.48 -6.05 26.34
N ALA A 399 5.43 -4.72 26.42
CA ALA A 399 6.32 -3.82 25.69
C ALA A 399 6.76 -2.56 26.49
N PRO A 400 7.25 -2.70 27.74
CA PRO A 400 7.63 -1.56 28.60
C PRO A 400 8.77 -0.70 28.03
N SER A 401 9.61 -1.22 27.13
CA SER A 401 10.63 -0.43 26.43
C SER A 401 10.03 0.53 25.38
N THR A 402 8.83 0.21 24.90
CA THR A 402 8.16 0.90 23.79
C THR A 402 7.00 1.77 24.29
N VAL A 403 6.28 1.33 25.31
CA VAL A 403 5.12 2.03 25.87
C VAL A 403 5.43 2.51 27.28
N SER A 404 5.15 3.78 27.56
CA SER A 404 5.33 4.39 28.88
C SER A 404 4.26 5.44 29.17
N VAL A 405 3.97 5.67 30.45
CA VAL A 405 3.02 6.69 30.89
C VAL A 405 3.79 7.86 31.50
N GLU A 406 3.55 9.06 30.97
CA GLU A 406 4.16 10.32 31.38
C GLU A 406 3.04 11.29 31.79
N GLY A 407 2.72 11.33 33.08
CA GLY A 407 1.61 12.14 33.58
C GLY A 407 0.25 11.66 33.06
N ASP A 408 -0.43 12.50 32.28
CA ASP A 408 -1.71 12.21 31.64
C ASP A 408 -1.57 11.74 30.17
N THR A 409 -0.35 11.44 29.74
CA THR A 409 -0.02 11.07 28.36
C THR A 409 0.59 9.67 28.31
N VAL A 410 0.18 8.87 27.33
CA VAL A 410 0.81 7.60 26.96
C VAL A 410 1.74 7.85 25.78
N LEU A 411 3.03 7.55 25.96
CA LEU A 411 4.06 7.60 24.93
C LEU A 411 4.26 6.20 24.34
N ILE A 412 4.16 6.09 23.02
CA ILE A 412 4.47 4.89 22.24
C ILE A 412 5.64 5.21 21.30
N ARG A 413 6.84 4.75 21.66
CA ARG A 413 8.09 5.06 20.96
C ARG A 413 8.18 4.51 19.55
N HIS A 414 7.54 3.37 19.30
CA HIS A 414 7.55 2.71 17.99
C HIS A 414 6.25 1.96 17.77
N CYS A 415 5.61 2.19 16.63
CA CYS A 415 4.35 1.54 16.28
C CYS A 415 4.21 1.43 14.76
N TRP A 416 3.66 0.32 14.30
CA TRP A 416 3.19 0.16 12.94
C TRP A 416 1.69 0.33 12.90
N THR A 417 1.18 1.08 11.92
CA THR A 417 -0.26 1.14 11.65
C THR A 417 -0.58 0.42 10.36
N GLU A 418 -1.71 -0.27 10.35
CA GLU A 418 -2.19 -1.04 9.22
C GLU A 418 -3.72 -0.96 9.13
N ARG A 419 -4.28 -1.14 7.94
CA ARG A 419 -5.74 -1.19 7.76
C ARG A 419 -6.32 -2.34 8.59
N ARG A 420 -7.39 -2.08 9.35
CA ARG A 420 -8.10 -3.13 10.08
C ARG A 420 -8.86 -4.03 9.10
N MET A 421 -8.69 -5.34 9.28
CA MET A 421 -9.38 -6.41 8.56
C MET A 421 -9.95 -7.41 9.56
N THR A 422 -10.93 -8.22 9.14
CA THR A 422 -11.45 -9.30 9.98
C THR A 422 -10.52 -10.50 9.85
N PRO A 423 -9.92 -11.03 10.93
CA PRO A 423 -9.10 -12.24 10.86
C PRO A 423 -9.87 -13.40 10.18
N LEU A 424 -9.23 -14.11 9.27
CA LEU A 424 -9.88 -15.13 8.43
C LEU A 424 -10.43 -16.29 9.27
N ASN A 425 -9.75 -16.67 10.35
CA ASN A 425 -10.27 -17.66 11.29
C ASN A 425 -11.61 -17.23 11.91
N LEU A 426 -11.72 -15.96 12.34
CA LEU A 426 -12.96 -15.42 12.92
C LEU A 426 -14.05 -15.22 11.85
N TYR A 427 -13.66 -14.90 10.62
CA TYR A 427 -14.59 -14.79 9.49
C TYR A 427 -15.25 -16.15 9.21
N LEU A 428 -14.45 -17.22 9.14
CA LEU A 428 -14.93 -18.57 8.85
C LEU A 428 -15.84 -19.15 9.93
N GLU A 429 -15.69 -18.73 11.19
CA GLU A 429 -16.59 -19.14 12.29
C GLU A 429 -18.05 -18.71 12.08
N ASN A 430 -18.27 -17.60 11.36
CA ASN A 430 -19.59 -16.99 11.17
C ASN A 430 -20.07 -17.01 9.71
N ALA A 431 -19.26 -17.53 8.80
CA ALA A 431 -19.54 -17.57 7.38
C ALA A 431 -20.53 -18.70 7.02
N ASN A 432 -21.39 -18.45 6.04
CA ASN A 432 -22.19 -19.52 5.41
C ASN A 432 -21.36 -20.30 4.37
N ASP A 433 -21.88 -21.42 3.88
CA ASP A 433 -21.17 -22.32 2.96
C ASP A 433 -20.62 -21.63 1.71
N ALA A 434 -21.37 -20.69 1.11
CA ALA A 434 -20.92 -19.94 -0.05
C ALA A 434 -19.77 -18.98 0.30
N GLN A 435 -19.88 -18.29 1.43
CA GLN A 435 -18.83 -17.40 1.94
C GLN A 435 -17.56 -18.17 2.34
N VAL A 436 -17.70 -19.38 2.89
CA VAL A 436 -16.58 -20.27 3.20
C VAL A 436 -15.86 -20.67 1.92
N HIS A 437 -16.61 -21.07 0.88
CA HIS A 437 -16.04 -21.41 -0.41
C HIS A 437 -15.26 -20.25 -1.02
N GLU A 438 -15.87 -19.07 -1.12
CA GLU A 438 -15.20 -17.88 -1.68
C GLU A 438 -13.96 -17.47 -0.87
N ALA A 439 -14.02 -17.56 0.46
CA ALA A 439 -12.89 -17.20 1.32
C ALA A 439 -11.73 -18.19 1.20
N LEU A 440 -12.00 -19.50 1.13
CA LEU A 440 -10.96 -20.51 0.97
C LEU A 440 -10.35 -20.51 -0.44
N GLU A 441 -11.16 -20.24 -1.47
CA GLU A 441 -10.68 -20.02 -2.84
C GLU A 441 -9.74 -18.81 -2.91
N ASP A 442 -10.14 -17.68 -2.30
CA ASP A 442 -9.33 -16.48 -2.34
C ASP A 442 -8.10 -16.56 -1.41
N TYR A 443 -8.16 -17.37 -0.34
CA TYR A 443 -7.02 -17.68 0.54
C TYR A 443 -5.93 -18.47 -0.18
N GLY A 444 -6.27 -19.55 -0.89
CA GLY A 444 -5.27 -20.28 -1.67
C GLY A 444 -4.75 -19.44 -2.84
N LEU A 445 -5.61 -18.67 -3.51
CA LEU A 445 -5.17 -17.70 -4.51
C LEU A 445 -4.22 -16.64 -3.93
N ALA A 446 -4.44 -16.20 -2.68
CA ALA A 446 -3.54 -15.28 -1.99
C ALA A 446 -2.14 -15.87 -1.82
N ILE A 447 -2.04 -17.13 -1.37
CA ILE A 447 -0.77 -17.84 -1.23
C ILE A 447 -0.04 -17.93 -2.57
N LYS A 448 -0.74 -18.37 -3.62
CA LYS A 448 -0.17 -18.48 -4.97
C LYS A 448 0.36 -17.16 -5.50
N GLN A 449 -0.41 -16.07 -5.29
CA GLN A 449 -0.02 -14.74 -5.75
C GLN A 449 1.17 -14.18 -4.96
N LEU A 450 1.25 -14.43 -3.65
CA LEU A 450 2.45 -14.10 -2.86
C LEU A 450 3.67 -14.88 -3.35
N ALA A 451 3.53 -16.20 -3.55
CA ALA A 451 4.59 -17.04 -4.07
C ALA A 451 5.07 -16.54 -5.44
N ALA A 452 4.14 -16.21 -6.34
CA ALA A 452 4.42 -15.63 -7.65
C ALA A 452 5.15 -14.27 -7.59
N ALA A 453 5.01 -13.54 -6.49
CA ALA A 453 5.73 -12.30 -6.20
C ALA A 453 7.09 -12.53 -5.52
N ASN A 454 7.59 -13.77 -5.51
CA ASN A 454 8.78 -14.21 -4.77
C ASN A 454 8.66 -14.08 -3.25
N ILE A 455 7.45 -14.14 -2.70
CA ILE A 455 7.22 -14.03 -1.26
C ILE A 455 6.66 -15.34 -0.71
N PHE A 456 7.36 -15.93 0.25
CA PHE A 456 6.86 -17.03 1.05
C PHE A 456 6.35 -16.51 2.41
N PRO A 457 5.08 -16.76 2.79
CA PRO A 457 4.52 -16.23 4.03
C PRO A 457 5.17 -16.76 5.32
N GLY A 458 5.78 -17.95 5.30
CA GLY A 458 6.18 -18.64 6.53
C GLY A 458 4.96 -19.26 7.22
N ASP A 459 4.48 -18.64 8.30
CA ASP A 459 3.30 -19.07 9.05
C ASP A 459 1.99 -18.78 8.29
N MET A 460 1.53 -19.79 7.54
CA MET A 460 0.31 -19.71 6.73
C MET A 460 -0.98 -19.92 7.54
N LEU A 461 -0.97 -19.95 8.87
CA LEU A 461 -2.21 -20.14 9.64
C LEU A 461 -3.28 -19.08 9.31
N LEU A 462 -4.55 -19.49 9.32
CA LEU A 462 -5.70 -18.63 8.99
C LEU A 462 -5.77 -17.34 9.84
N LYS A 463 -5.29 -17.38 11.08
CA LYS A 463 -5.21 -16.22 11.98
C LYS A 463 -4.26 -15.11 11.49
N ASN A 464 -3.36 -15.39 10.54
CA ASN A 464 -2.38 -14.44 10.00
C ASN A 464 -2.87 -13.78 8.69
N PHE A 465 -4.08 -14.15 8.25
CA PHE A 465 -4.75 -13.60 7.09
C PHE A 465 -6.02 -12.86 7.51
N GLY A 466 -6.35 -11.80 6.77
CA GLY A 466 -7.50 -10.94 6.99
C GLY A 466 -8.40 -10.87 5.78
N VAL A 467 -9.69 -10.77 6.04
CA VAL A 467 -10.73 -10.56 5.04
C VAL A 467 -11.09 -9.08 5.02
N THR A 468 -10.99 -8.48 3.83
CA THR A 468 -11.40 -7.09 3.58
C THR A 468 -12.91 -6.99 3.42
N ARG A 469 -13.43 -5.75 3.38
CA ARG A 469 -14.86 -5.48 3.11
C ARG A 469 -15.36 -6.03 1.77
N HIS A 470 -14.47 -6.25 0.81
CA HIS A 470 -14.81 -6.80 -0.51
C HIS A 470 -14.53 -8.31 -0.60
N GLY A 471 -14.40 -9.01 0.53
CA GLY A 471 -14.18 -10.46 0.57
C GLY A 471 -12.77 -10.92 0.18
N ARG A 472 -11.84 -9.98 -0.08
CA ARG A 472 -10.45 -10.31 -0.41
C ARG A 472 -9.66 -10.74 0.82
N VAL A 473 -8.88 -11.81 0.69
CA VAL A 473 -7.93 -12.36 1.66
C VAL A 473 -6.55 -11.72 1.48
N VAL A 474 -5.98 -11.24 2.60
CA VAL A 474 -4.75 -10.45 2.67
C VAL A 474 -3.91 -10.91 3.86
N PHE A 475 -2.61 -11.10 3.64
CA PHE A 475 -1.63 -11.48 4.63
C PHE A 475 -1.13 -10.26 5.43
N TYR A 476 -1.04 -10.39 6.76
CA TYR A 476 -0.69 -9.27 7.65
C TYR A 476 0.30 -9.59 8.79
N ASP A 477 0.79 -10.83 8.90
CA ASP A 477 1.82 -11.19 9.89
C ASP A 477 3.16 -11.40 9.18
N TYR A 478 4.15 -10.55 9.44
CA TYR A 478 5.36 -10.49 8.61
C TYR A 478 6.61 -10.98 9.33
N ASP A 479 6.50 -11.54 10.53
CA ASP A 479 7.66 -11.97 11.32
C ASP A 479 8.42 -13.15 10.70
N GLU A 480 7.75 -14.02 9.94
CA GLU A 480 8.33 -15.22 9.29
C GLU A 480 8.44 -15.13 7.75
N ILE A 481 8.14 -13.98 7.16
CA ILE A 481 8.21 -13.80 5.71
C ILE A 481 9.65 -13.97 5.19
N CYS A 482 9.82 -14.67 4.08
CA CYS A 482 11.11 -14.76 3.38
C CYS A 482 10.90 -14.74 1.87
N PHE A 483 12.00 -14.61 1.12
CA PHE A 483 11.89 -14.75 -0.32
C PHE A 483 11.64 -16.22 -0.67
N LEU A 484 10.77 -16.46 -1.65
CA LEU A 484 10.47 -17.80 -2.11
C LEU A 484 11.76 -18.53 -2.52
N THR A 485 12.67 -17.82 -3.18
CA THR A 485 13.96 -18.34 -3.64
C THR A 485 14.93 -18.76 -2.54
N GLU A 486 14.72 -18.32 -1.29
CA GLU A 486 15.53 -18.70 -0.12
C GLU A 486 15.03 -19.98 0.56
N ALA A 487 13.73 -20.28 0.43
CA ALA A 487 13.13 -21.47 1.01
C ALA A 487 13.59 -22.76 0.29
N ASN A 488 13.75 -23.86 1.02
CA ASN A 488 14.11 -25.16 0.46
C ASN A 488 12.91 -26.10 0.51
N PHE A 489 12.14 -26.15 -0.58
CA PHE A 489 10.97 -27.03 -0.68
C PHE A 489 11.40 -28.47 -0.92
N ARG A 490 10.98 -29.37 -0.03
CA ARG A 490 11.35 -30.79 -0.05
C ARG A 490 10.11 -31.66 0.04
N HIS A 491 10.18 -32.85 -0.56
CA HIS A 491 9.20 -33.90 -0.29
C HIS A 491 9.54 -34.60 1.03
N ILE A 492 8.52 -35.00 1.79
CA ILE A 492 8.73 -35.82 2.98
C ILE A 492 9.31 -37.18 2.54
N PRO A 493 10.49 -37.58 3.04
CA PRO A 493 11.08 -38.87 2.68
C PRO A 493 10.16 -40.04 3.04
N GLN A 494 10.03 -41.01 2.13
CA GLN A 494 9.29 -42.24 2.43
C GLN A 494 9.96 -42.99 3.59
N PRO A 495 9.18 -43.52 4.55
CA PRO A 495 9.72 -44.26 5.69
C PRO A 495 10.55 -45.44 5.19
N ARG A 496 11.73 -45.65 5.78
CA ARG A 496 12.64 -46.74 5.35
C ARG A 496 12.25 -48.06 6.00
N THR A 497 11.67 -47.99 7.20
CA THR A 497 11.22 -49.14 7.98
C THR A 497 9.87 -48.85 8.66
N PRO A 498 9.13 -49.88 9.10
CA PRO A 498 7.88 -49.67 9.85
C PRO A 498 8.07 -48.89 11.17
N GLU A 499 9.25 -48.98 11.79
CA GLU A 499 9.57 -48.21 13.00
C GLU A 499 9.68 -46.71 12.71
N ASP A 500 10.18 -46.32 11.53
CA ASP A 500 10.24 -44.93 11.08
C ASP A 500 8.81 -44.32 10.95
N GLU A 501 7.78 -45.12 10.64
CA GLU A 501 6.37 -44.66 10.60
C GLU A 501 5.78 -44.37 11.98
N MET A 502 6.32 -45.03 13.02
CA MET A 502 5.86 -44.90 14.40
C MET A 502 6.70 -43.93 15.23
N ALA A 503 7.75 -43.35 14.64
CA ALA A 503 8.66 -42.45 15.33
C ALA A 503 7.97 -41.14 15.72
N SER A 504 8.19 -40.69 16.97
CA SER A 504 7.66 -39.41 17.46
C SER A 504 8.45 -38.20 16.98
N GLU A 505 9.66 -38.42 16.47
CA GLU A 505 10.53 -37.40 15.90
C GLU A 505 10.90 -37.77 14.46
N PRO A 506 11.03 -36.80 13.55
CA PRO A 506 11.48 -37.07 12.18
C PRO A 506 12.85 -37.76 12.16
N TRP A 507 12.95 -38.89 11.45
CA TRP A 507 14.21 -39.65 11.30
C TRP A 507 15.18 -39.03 10.28
N TYR A 508 14.75 -37.98 9.58
CA TYR A 508 15.51 -37.24 8.58
C TYR A 508 15.91 -35.85 9.09
N SER A 509 17.01 -35.31 8.57
CA SER A 509 17.47 -33.97 8.93
C SER A 509 16.58 -32.89 8.31
N ILE A 510 16.21 -31.92 9.14
CA ILE A 510 15.42 -30.73 8.79
C ILE A 510 16.31 -29.51 9.02
N GLY A 511 16.58 -28.77 7.94
CA GLY A 511 17.27 -27.49 8.00
C GLY A 511 16.34 -26.33 8.39
N PRO A 512 16.88 -25.17 8.82
CA PRO A 512 16.06 -24.02 9.24
C PRO A 512 15.13 -23.42 8.17
N LEU A 513 15.44 -23.64 6.89
CA LEU A 513 14.67 -23.14 5.75
C LEU A 513 13.99 -24.26 4.96
N ASP A 514 14.01 -25.50 5.48
CA ASP A 514 13.31 -26.61 4.86
C ASP A 514 11.80 -26.47 5.05
N VAL A 515 11.05 -26.62 3.95
CA VAL A 515 9.60 -26.55 3.94
C VAL A 515 9.04 -27.82 3.31
N PHE A 516 8.10 -28.45 4.01
CA PHE A 516 7.40 -29.67 3.57
C PHE A 516 5.92 -29.39 3.34
N PRO A 517 5.51 -29.04 2.10
CA PRO A 517 4.13 -28.67 1.81
C PRO A 517 3.08 -29.74 2.12
N GLU A 518 3.47 -31.01 2.15
CA GLU A 518 2.63 -32.14 2.53
C GLU A 518 2.15 -32.06 3.98
N GLU A 519 2.82 -31.29 4.84
CA GLU A 519 2.43 -31.08 6.23
C GLU A 519 1.38 -29.97 6.39
N PHE A 520 1.14 -29.12 5.39
CA PHE A 520 0.21 -28.00 5.53
C PHE A 520 -1.24 -28.41 5.87
N PRO A 521 -1.85 -29.45 5.26
CA PRO A 521 -3.26 -29.78 5.51
C PRO A 521 -3.63 -29.99 6.99
N PRO A 522 -2.88 -30.79 7.78
CA PRO A 522 -3.16 -30.95 9.20
C PRO A 522 -3.02 -29.68 10.03
N PHE A 523 -2.08 -28.80 9.68
CA PHE A 523 -1.81 -27.59 10.45
C PHE A 523 -2.75 -26.42 10.12
N LEU A 524 -3.14 -26.26 8.84
CA LEU A 524 -3.96 -25.14 8.40
C LEU A 524 -5.42 -25.26 8.82
N PHE A 525 -5.96 -26.47 8.82
CA PHE A 525 -7.39 -26.72 9.01
C PHE A 525 -7.65 -27.73 10.11
N ALA A 526 -8.22 -27.28 11.22
CA ALA A 526 -8.77 -28.16 12.24
C ALA A 526 -10.10 -28.81 11.78
N ASP A 527 -10.91 -28.08 11.00
CA ASP A 527 -12.15 -28.59 10.46
C ASP A 527 -11.92 -29.48 9.21
N SER A 528 -12.51 -30.67 9.22
CA SER A 528 -12.35 -31.65 8.15
C SER A 528 -13.08 -31.28 6.85
N GLY A 529 -14.15 -30.49 6.94
CA GLY A 529 -14.90 -29.99 5.78
C GLY A 529 -14.10 -28.93 5.02
N GLN A 530 -13.56 -27.95 5.75
CA GLN A 530 -12.66 -26.92 5.21
C GLN A 530 -11.42 -27.55 4.56
N ARG A 531 -10.81 -28.57 5.21
CA ARG A 531 -9.66 -29.28 4.63
C ARG A 531 -10.00 -29.93 3.29
N LYS A 532 -11.11 -30.66 3.20
CA LYS A 532 -11.55 -31.32 1.95
C LYS A 532 -11.83 -30.32 0.85
N LEU A 533 -12.47 -29.20 1.20
CA LEU A 533 -12.76 -28.14 0.24
C LEU A 533 -11.47 -27.48 -0.28
N PHE A 534 -10.53 -27.17 0.62
CA PHE A 534 -9.26 -26.59 0.20
C PHE A 534 -8.42 -27.54 -0.65
N ASP A 535 -8.44 -28.84 -0.35
CA ASP A 535 -7.79 -29.88 -1.17
C ASP A 535 -8.37 -29.94 -2.60
N GLN A 536 -9.70 -29.78 -2.74
CA GLN A 536 -10.35 -29.72 -4.05
C GLN A 536 -10.00 -28.45 -4.84
N LEU A 537 -9.87 -27.32 -4.16
CA LEU A 537 -9.61 -26.01 -4.80
C LEU A 537 -8.12 -25.81 -5.11
N HIS A 538 -7.24 -26.27 -4.22
CA HIS A 538 -5.83 -25.87 -4.16
C HIS A 538 -4.88 -27.00 -3.72
N GLY A 539 -5.21 -28.26 -3.99
CA GLY A 539 -4.40 -29.42 -3.60
C GLY A 539 -2.94 -29.38 -4.10
N GLU A 540 -2.66 -28.65 -5.19
CA GLU A 540 -1.29 -28.42 -5.67
C GLU A 540 -0.40 -27.64 -4.69
N LEU A 541 -0.97 -26.84 -3.77
CA LEU A 541 -0.20 -26.16 -2.74
C LEU A 541 0.48 -27.13 -1.76
N TYR A 542 0.01 -28.39 -1.70
CA TYR A 542 0.60 -29.45 -0.89
C TYR A 542 1.72 -30.20 -1.61
N ASN A 543 2.04 -29.84 -2.85
CA ASN A 543 3.09 -30.51 -3.63
C ASN A 543 4.37 -29.66 -3.67
N ALA A 544 5.47 -30.19 -3.16
CA ALA A 544 6.77 -29.50 -3.19
C ALA A 544 7.23 -29.10 -4.61
N ASP A 545 6.87 -29.86 -5.65
CA ASP A 545 7.28 -29.56 -7.02
C ASP A 545 6.54 -28.37 -7.63
N TYR A 546 5.31 -28.07 -7.16
CA TYR A 546 4.63 -26.82 -7.51
C TYR A 546 5.48 -25.61 -7.09
N TRP A 547 5.93 -25.60 -5.84
CA TRP A 547 6.75 -24.53 -5.28
C TRP A 547 8.11 -24.41 -5.97
N LYS A 548 8.78 -25.53 -6.24
CA LYS A 548 10.04 -25.54 -7.01
C LYS A 548 9.87 -24.99 -8.42
N SER A 549 8.75 -25.30 -9.09
CA SER A 549 8.48 -24.77 -10.42
C SER A 549 8.32 -23.25 -10.42
N LEU A 550 7.71 -22.68 -9.37
CA LEU A 550 7.62 -21.24 -9.18
C LEU A 550 9.00 -20.63 -8.89
N GLN A 551 9.81 -21.25 -8.03
CA GLN A 551 11.18 -20.80 -7.78
C GLN A 551 12.00 -20.73 -9.07
N GLU A 552 11.88 -21.74 -9.94
CA GLU A 552 12.59 -21.77 -11.21
C GLU A 552 12.12 -20.66 -12.16
N ALA A 553 10.80 -20.47 -12.30
CA ALA A 553 10.25 -19.39 -13.10
C ALA A 553 10.71 -18.00 -12.63
N ILE A 554 10.81 -17.79 -11.31
CA ILE A 554 11.31 -16.55 -10.72
C ILE A 554 12.80 -16.35 -11.01
N ARG A 555 13.61 -17.42 -10.92
CA ARG A 555 15.05 -17.38 -11.25
C ARG A 555 15.30 -17.11 -12.73
N GLU A 556 14.42 -17.59 -13.61
CA GLU A 556 14.39 -17.25 -15.04
C GLU A 556 13.97 -15.79 -15.30
N GLY A 557 13.57 -15.05 -14.27
CA GLY A 557 13.20 -13.64 -14.36
C GLY A 557 11.76 -13.40 -14.86
N LYS A 558 10.91 -14.43 -14.89
CA LYS A 558 9.50 -14.28 -15.26
C LYS A 558 8.74 -13.51 -14.19
N VAL A 559 8.16 -12.38 -14.57
CA VAL A 559 7.21 -11.66 -13.72
C VAL A 559 5.81 -12.19 -14.04
N ILE A 560 5.10 -12.71 -13.04
CA ILE A 560 3.76 -13.30 -13.24
C ILE A 560 2.71 -12.19 -13.22
N ASP A 561 1.68 -12.32 -14.06
CA ASP A 561 0.59 -11.35 -14.17
C ASP A 561 -0.35 -11.44 -12.96
N VAL A 562 -0.63 -10.29 -12.34
CA VAL A 562 -1.62 -10.18 -11.25
C VAL A 562 -2.58 -9.03 -11.52
N PHE A 563 -3.84 -9.38 -11.80
CA PHE A 563 -4.87 -8.40 -12.16
C PHE A 563 -5.64 -7.88 -10.93
N PRO A 564 -5.87 -6.56 -10.84
CA PRO A 564 -6.64 -5.94 -9.76
C PRO A 564 -8.16 -5.97 -9.94
N TYR A 565 -8.67 -6.80 -10.84
CA TYR A 565 -10.09 -6.89 -11.20
C TYR A 565 -10.37 -8.27 -11.79
N ARG A 566 -11.66 -8.66 -11.82
CA ARG A 566 -12.07 -9.92 -12.47
C ARG A 566 -12.04 -9.75 -13.99
N ARG A 567 -11.36 -10.64 -14.70
CA ARG A 567 -11.35 -10.66 -16.18
C ARG A 567 -12.58 -11.44 -16.66
N LYS A 568 -13.41 -10.83 -17.52
CA LYS A 568 -14.50 -11.50 -18.23
C LYS A 568 -14.08 -11.75 -19.68
N GLY A 569 -13.99 -13.02 -20.09
CA GLY A 569 -13.93 -13.39 -21.51
C GLY A 569 -12.60 -13.18 -22.25
N LEU A 570 -11.47 -13.11 -21.54
CA LEU A 570 -10.14 -13.24 -22.15
C LEU A 570 -9.49 -14.47 -21.53
N ASP A 571 -9.13 -15.44 -22.38
CA ASP A 571 -8.44 -16.65 -21.93
C ASP A 571 -7.25 -16.28 -21.04
N ASN A 572 -7.12 -17.01 -19.93
CA ASN A 572 -5.96 -16.96 -19.06
C ASN A 572 -4.83 -17.73 -19.76
N GLU A 573 -4.21 -17.11 -20.75
CA GLU A 573 -2.86 -17.48 -21.23
C GLU A 573 -1.81 -16.64 -20.52
#